data_AF-A0A8T4TV92-F1
#
_entry.id   AF-A0A8T4TV92-F1
#
_cell.length_a   1.000
_cell.length_b   1.000
_cell.length_c   1.000
_cell.angle_alpha   90.00
_cell.angle_beta   90.00
_cell.angle_gamma   90.00
#
_symmetry.space_group_name_H-M   'P 1'
#
loop_
_entity.id
_entity.type
_entity.pdbx_description
1 polymer ?
#
loop_
_entity_poly.entity_id
_entity_poly.type
_entity_poly.pdbx_seq_one_letter_code
_entity_poly.pdbx_strand_id
1 'polypeptide(L)'
;MIYDKLAKSFPALKLNLAQAGMNTTPEKFIKQSLTLSAYLSIGVTFTLSLFLYRIKKELLVLLIFILPVVYVMSFLFFMNVPKAKGKKGVKEIDKEIVFAGRFLLVELSSGVALFDAMNNVSKSYPAIGKYFQEIINRSEVGKPIDDAITEVMELTPSDNFRKLLWQIMNSLRTGADISTALESILNQISREQLLEMKNYGKKLNPMVMFYLMIAVIVPSLGVTMLSLLSSFIGLAVSFGTLLAIAIGTALIQLVFLVSIKQSRPGVGT
;
A
#
# COMPACT_ATOMS: atom_id res chain seq x y z
N MET A 1 -27.34 1.58 16.70
CA MET A 1 -28.35 0.94 15.82
C MET A 1 -28.04 1.02 14.32
N ILE A 2 -27.91 2.19 13.67
CA ILE A 2 -27.57 2.25 12.22
C ILE A 2 -26.11 1.85 11.98
N TYR A 3 -25.19 2.35 12.81
CA TYR A 3 -23.76 2.06 12.70
C TYR A 3 -23.43 0.58 12.96
N ASP A 4 -24.14 -0.10 13.87
CA ASP A 4 -23.95 -1.53 14.15
C ASP A 4 -24.39 -2.41 12.97
N LYS A 5 -25.47 -2.03 12.27
CA LYS A 5 -25.92 -2.73 11.05
C LYS A 5 -24.95 -2.54 9.89
N LEU A 6 -24.38 -1.33 9.74
CA LEU A 6 -23.33 -1.07 8.75
C LEU A 6 -22.01 -1.79 9.10
N ALA A 7 -21.62 -1.85 10.38
CA ALA A 7 -20.41 -2.57 10.81
C ALA A 7 -20.49 -4.06 10.48
N LYS A 8 -21.66 -4.69 10.64
CA LYS A 8 -21.92 -6.07 10.23
C LYS A 8 -21.78 -6.31 8.72
N SER A 9 -21.96 -5.28 7.90
CA SER A 9 -21.80 -5.35 6.44
C SER A 9 -20.32 -5.30 6.00
N PHE A 10 -19.41 -4.93 6.91
CA PHE A 10 -17.96 -4.90 6.66
C PHE A 10 -17.20 -5.77 7.69
N PRO A 11 -17.37 -7.11 7.65
CA PRO A 11 -16.73 -8.01 8.61
C PRO A 11 -15.20 -7.92 8.59
N ALA A 12 -14.61 -7.65 7.42
CA ALA A 12 -13.17 -7.46 7.25
C ALA A 12 -12.64 -6.14 7.86
N LEU A 13 -13.50 -5.18 8.21
CA LEU A 13 -13.06 -3.88 8.73
C LEU A 13 -12.39 -4.02 10.10
N LYS A 14 -12.89 -4.90 10.97
CA LYS A 14 -12.29 -5.17 12.28
C LYS A 14 -10.83 -5.64 12.12
N LEU A 15 -10.61 -6.60 11.24
CA LEU A 15 -9.28 -7.13 10.93
C LEU A 15 -8.38 -6.04 10.33
N ASN A 16 -8.87 -5.29 9.33
CA ASN A 16 -8.10 -4.23 8.69
C ASN A 16 -7.69 -3.11 9.65
N LEU A 17 -8.53 -2.77 10.63
CA LEU A 17 -8.22 -1.76 11.66
C LEU A 17 -7.15 -2.26 12.63
N ALA A 18 -7.26 -3.52 13.08
CA ALA A 18 -6.26 -4.16 13.93
C ALA A 18 -4.89 -4.22 13.21
N GLN A 19 -4.89 -4.71 11.97
CA GLN A 19 -3.71 -4.79 11.11
C GLN A 19 -3.10 -3.43 10.74
N ALA A 20 -3.91 -2.37 10.71
CA ALA A 20 -3.46 -1.00 10.49
C ALA A 20 -2.94 -0.31 11.77
N GLY A 21 -2.93 -1.01 12.91
CA GLY A 21 -2.57 -0.45 14.21
C GLY A 21 -3.50 0.70 14.62
N MET A 22 -4.79 0.62 14.28
CA MET A 22 -5.78 1.63 14.62
C MET A 22 -6.60 1.16 15.82
N ASN A 23 -6.40 1.81 16.97
CA ASN A 23 -7.10 1.52 18.23
C ASN A 23 -8.53 2.10 18.24
N THR A 24 -9.33 1.76 17.22
CA THR A 24 -10.70 2.25 17.04
C THR A 24 -11.64 1.09 16.78
N THR A 25 -12.82 1.11 17.40
CA THR A 25 -13.85 0.12 17.09
C THR A 25 -14.42 0.35 15.68
N PRO A 26 -14.86 -0.70 14.97
CA PRO A 26 -15.43 -0.56 13.62
C PRO A 26 -16.57 0.45 13.56
N GLU A 27 -17.43 0.51 14.59
CA GLU A 27 -18.57 1.41 14.65
C GLU A 27 -18.11 2.88 14.74
N LYS A 28 -17.11 3.14 15.60
CA LYS A 28 -16.53 4.47 15.77
C LYS A 28 -15.85 4.93 14.47
N PHE A 29 -15.15 4.03 13.79
CA PHE A 29 -14.49 4.33 12.52
C PHE A 29 -15.49 4.64 11.39
N ILE A 30 -16.58 3.86 11.29
CA ILE A 30 -17.65 4.12 10.31
C ILE A 30 -18.31 5.47 10.59
N LYS A 31 -18.62 5.77 11.85
CA LYS A 31 -19.18 7.07 12.24
C LYS A 31 -18.24 8.22 11.86
N GLN A 32 -16.96 8.10 12.19
CA GLN A 32 -15.94 9.09 11.82
C GLN A 32 -15.88 9.27 10.30
N SER A 33 -15.81 8.17 9.54
CA SER A 33 -15.76 8.19 8.08
C SER A 33 -16.97 8.88 7.47
N LEU A 34 -18.18 8.61 7.98
CA LEU A 34 -19.42 9.26 7.53
C LEU A 34 -19.45 10.76 7.86
N THR A 35 -18.95 11.15 9.05
CA THR A 35 -18.88 12.56 9.43
C THR A 35 -17.84 13.33 8.61
N LEU A 36 -16.66 12.74 8.40
CA LEU A 36 -15.60 13.31 7.57
C LEU A 36 -16.03 13.42 6.11
N SER A 37 -16.69 12.40 5.56
CA SER A 37 -17.20 12.46 4.19
C SER A 37 -18.28 13.53 4.03
N ALA A 38 -19.12 13.76 5.04
CA ALA A 38 -20.13 14.83 5.02
C ALA A 38 -19.48 16.21 5.01
N TYR A 39 -18.53 16.46 5.92
CA TYR A 39 -17.81 17.74 5.96
C TYR A 39 -17.05 18.01 4.65
N LEU A 40 -16.40 16.99 4.10
CA LEU A 40 -15.66 17.11 2.86
C LEU A 40 -16.58 17.35 1.66
N SER A 41 -17.71 16.64 1.57
CA SER A 41 -18.69 16.88 0.50
C SER A 41 -19.30 18.27 0.56
N ILE A 42 -19.61 18.77 1.76
CA ILE A 42 -20.14 20.12 1.94
C ILE A 42 -19.08 21.15 1.56
N GLY A 43 -17.84 20.98 2.03
CA GLY A 43 -16.73 21.87 1.71
C GLY A 43 -16.45 21.96 0.20
N VAL A 44 -16.36 20.82 -0.48
CA VAL A 44 -16.13 20.76 -1.94
C VAL A 44 -17.31 21.36 -2.72
N THR A 45 -18.54 21.06 -2.31
CA THR A 45 -19.73 21.61 -2.99
C THR A 45 -19.82 23.11 -2.77
N PHE A 46 -19.48 23.61 -1.58
CA PHE A 46 -19.46 25.04 -1.27
C PHE A 46 -18.41 25.79 -2.07
N THR A 47 -17.15 25.30 -2.10
CA THR A 47 -16.09 25.94 -2.90
C THR A 47 -16.43 25.94 -4.39
N LEU A 48 -16.98 24.84 -4.91
CA LEU A 48 -17.42 24.75 -6.30
C LEU A 48 -18.59 25.70 -6.59
N SER A 49 -19.51 25.91 -5.64
CA SER A 49 -20.62 26.85 -5.78
C SER A 49 -20.16 28.30 -5.93
N LEU A 50 -19.12 28.72 -5.18
CA LEU A 50 -18.55 30.06 -5.29
C LEU A 50 -17.92 30.30 -6.66
N PHE A 51 -17.26 29.27 -7.22
CA PHE A 51 -16.65 29.33 -8.54
C PHE A 51 -17.72 29.37 -9.65
N LEU A 52 -18.74 28.51 -9.58
CA LEU A 52 -19.81 28.45 -10.57
C LEU A 52 -20.69 29.71 -10.58
N TYR A 53 -20.91 30.33 -9.41
CA TYR A 53 -21.65 31.59 -9.30
C TYR A 53 -21.01 32.72 -10.11
N ARG A 54 -19.68 32.71 -10.30
CA ARG A 54 -18.95 33.70 -11.11
C ARG A 54 -19.12 33.49 -12.62
N ILE A 55 -19.46 32.27 -13.06
CA ILE A 55 -19.56 31.92 -14.48
C ILE A 55 -21.01 32.07 -14.95
N LYS A 56 -21.92 31.23 -14.44
CA LYS A 56 -23.37 31.25 -14.76
C LYS A 56 -24.18 30.62 -13.63
N LYS A 57 -25.22 31.31 -13.16
CA LYS A 57 -26.07 30.87 -12.04
C LYS A 57 -26.86 29.59 -12.34
N GLU A 58 -27.23 29.35 -13.59
CA GLU A 58 -27.99 28.16 -14.02
C GLU A 58 -27.23 26.84 -13.78
N LEU A 59 -25.89 26.87 -13.77
CA LEU A 59 -25.05 25.70 -13.51
C LEU A 59 -25.10 25.22 -12.05
N LEU A 60 -25.66 26.02 -11.12
CA LEU A 60 -25.78 25.63 -9.71
C LEU A 60 -26.70 24.42 -9.51
N VAL A 61 -27.65 24.18 -10.41
CA VAL A 61 -28.55 23.01 -10.36
C VAL A 61 -27.76 21.69 -10.41
N LEU A 62 -26.59 21.68 -11.07
CA LEU A 62 -25.71 20.50 -11.13
C LEU A 62 -25.17 20.08 -9.76
N LEU A 63 -25.07 21.00 -8.79
CA LEU A 63 -24.55 20.71 -7.46
C LEU A 63 -25.42 19.72 -6.68
N ILE A 64 -26.73 19.65 -6.97
CA ILE A 64 -27.66 18.69 -6.37
C ILE A 64 -27.24 17.25 -6.69
N PHE A 65 -26.72 17.02 -7.90
CA PHE A 65 -26.23 15.71 -8.32
C PHE A 65 -24.78 15.46 -7.88
N ILE A 66 -23.96 16.51 -7.80
CA ILE A 66 -22.54 16.39 -7.42
C ILE A 66 -22.39 16.05 -5.94
N LEU A 67 -23.19 16.66 -5.05
CA LEU A 67 -23.08 16.45 -3.61
C LEU A 67 -23.18 14.97 -3.18
N PRO A 68 -24.21 14.19 -3.58
CA PRO A 68 -24.29 12.77 -3.20
C PRO A 68 -23.15 11.94 -3.82
N VAL A 69 -22.71 12.27 -5.04
CA VAL A 69 -21.59 11.58 -5.70
C VAL A 69 -20.29 11.81 -4.93
N VAL A 70 -19.97 13.05 -4.60
CA VAL A 70 -18.77 13.40 -3.82
C VAL A 70 -18.83 12.78 -2.43
N TYR A 71 -20.00 12.78 -1.79
CA TYR A 71 -20.19 12.15 -0.48
C TYR A 71 -19.88 10.65 -0.52
N VAL A 72 -20.48 9.91 -1.46
CA VAL A 72 -20.26 8.46 -1.61
C VAL A 72 -18.80 8.17 -1.96
N MET A 73 -18.21 8.90 -2.91
CA MET A 73 -16.81 8.73 -3.30
C MET A 73 -15.85 8.99 -2.13
N SER A 74 -16.09 10.04 -1.36
CA SER A 74 -15.28 10.38 -0.19
C SER A 74 -15.41 9.32 0.91
N PHE A 75 -16.62 8.81 1.14
CA PHE A 75 -16.85 7.73 2.10
C PHE A 75 -16.10 6.44 1.70
N LEU A 76 -16.17 6.04 0.42
CA LEU A 76 -15.42 4.89 -0.09
C LEU A 76 -13.90 5.08 0.03
N PHE A 77 -13.42 6.30 -0.20
CA PHE A 77 -12.01 6.64 0.00
C PHE A 77 -11.58 6.44 1.47
N PHE A 78 -12.31 7.02 2.42
CA PHE A 78 -12.01 6.86 3.85
C PHE A 78 -12.10 5.40 4.32
N MET A 79 -13.06 4.63 3.79
CA MET A 79 -13.20 3.21 4.11
C MET A 79 -11.99 2.36 3.66
N ASN A 80 -11.26 2.82 2.64
CA ASN A 80 -10.06 2.15 2.13
C ASN A 80 -8.77 2.59 2.84
N VAL A 81 -8.80 3.61 3.70
CA VAL A 81 -7.63 4.09 4.45
C VAL A 81 -6.99 3.00 5.32
N PRO A 82 -7.72 2.20 6.11
CA PRO A 82 -7.11 1.14 6.92
C PRO A 82 -6.39 0.10 6.05
N LYS A 83 -6.99 -0.28 4.92
CA LYS A 83 -6.36 -1.20 3.96
C LYS A 83 -5.08 -0.63 3.35
N ALA A 84 -5.08 0.66 3.00
CA ALA A 84 -3.90 1.33 2.46
C ALA A 84 -2.77 1.42 3.50
N LYS A 85 -3.10 1.75 4.75
CA LYS A 85 -2.14 1.77 5.87
C LYS A 85 -1.59 0.37 6.17
N GLY A 86 -2.45 -0.65 6.16
CA GLY A 86 -2.06 -2.05 6.28
C GLY A 86 -1.07 -2.46 5.19
N LYS A 87 -1.36 -2.17 3.92
CA LYS A 87 -0.44 -2.42 2.79
C LYS A 87 0.92 -1.75 2.95
N LYS A 88 0.96 -0.52 3.48
CA LYS A 88 2.22 0.15 3.78
C LYS A 88 2.98 -0.60 4.88
N GLY A 89 2.28 -1.03 5.93
CA GLY A 89 2.85 -1.85 6.99
C GLY A 89 3.40 -3.20 6.50
N VAL A 90 2.71 -3.88 5.57
CA VAL A 90 3.23 -5.11 4.93
C VAL A 90 4.57 -4.84 4.26
N LYS A 91 4.67 -3.78 3.45
CA LYS A 91 5.92 -3.43 2.77
C LYS A 91 7.07 -3.15 3.73
N GLU A 92 6.80 -2.46 4.84
CA GLU A 92 7.81 -2.16 5.87
C GLU A 92 8.30 -3.44 6.56
N ILE A 93 7.37 -4.36 6.89
CA ILE A 93 7.69 -5.65 7.50
C ILE A 93 8.48 -6.54 6.53
N ASP A 94 7.98 -6.72 5.31
CA ASP A 94 8.60 -7.61 4.32
C ASP A 94 9.98 -7.10 3.89
N LYS A 95 10.23 -5.79 3.99
CA LYS A 95 11.56 -5.22 3.77
C LYS A 95 12.56 -5.67 4.83
N GLU A 96 12.13 -5.76 6.09
CA GLU A 96 12.99 -6.12 7.22
C GLU A 96 13.06 -7.64 7.47
N ILE A 97 12.08 -8.42 7.02
CA ILE A 97 11.87 -9.82 7.46
C ILE A 97 13.06 -10.74 7.26
N VAL A 98 13.74 -10.67 6.13
CA VAL A 98 14.89 -11.52 5.86
C VAL A 98 16.07 -11.13 6.73
N PHE A 99 16.29 -9.82 6.94
CA PHE A 99 17.39 -9.32 7.77
C PHE A 99 17.14 -9.59 9.25
N ALA A 100 15.96 -9.25 9.76
CA ALA A 100 15.55 -9.48 11.14
C ALA A 100 15.52 -10.98 11.47
N GLY A 101 14.99 -11.80 10.57
CA GLY A 101 14.97 -13.24 10.75
C GLY A 101 16.37 -13.87 10.73
N ARG A 102 17.28 -13.40 9.87
CA ARG A 102 18.68 -13.85 9.89
C ARG A 102 19.40 -13.44 11.17
N PHE A 103 19.16 -12.23 11.65
CA PHE A 103 19.70 -11.77 12.94
C PHE A 103 19.21 -12.68 14.08
N LEU A 104 17.90 -12.95 14.15
CA LEU A 104 17.32 -13.89 15.11
C LEU A 104 17.94 -15.29 15.00
N LEU A 105 18.11 -15.80 13.78
CA LEU A 105 18.72 -17.11 13.53
C LEU A 105 20.15 -17.18 14.04
N VAL A 106 20.97 -16.14 13.82
CA VAL A 106 22.34 -16.07 14.31
C VAL A 106 22.40 -16.07 15.83
N GLU A 107 21.52 -15.33 16.49
CA GLU A 107 21.45 -15.31 17.96
C GLU A 107 21.06 -16.68 18.53
N LEU A 108 20.00 -17.30 17.99
CA LEU A 108 19.56 -18.63 18.39
C LEU A 108 20.66 -19.69 18.16
N SER A 109 21.32 -19.64 17.00
CA SER A 109 22.43 -20.55 16.67
C SER A 109 23.65 -20.35 17.57
N SER A 110 23.78 -19.17 18.19
CA SER A 110 24.84 -18.84 19.15
C SER A 110 24.46 -19.23 20.59
N GLY A 111 23.31 -19.88 20.79
CA GLY A 111 22.83 -20.32 22.10
C GLY A 111 22.12 -19.23 22.91
N VAL A 112 21.77 -18.09 22.31
CA VAL A 112 20.95 -17.07 22.98
C VAL A 112 19.53 -17.60 23.16
N ALA A 113 18.96 -17.41 24.35
CA ALA A 113 17.59 -17.80 24.62
C ALA A 113 16.61 -17.05 23.70
N LEU A 114 15.54 -17.72 23.23
CA LEU A 114 14.59 -17.13 22.30
C LEU A 114 14.01 -15.80 22.79
N PHE A 115 13.70 -15.70 24.08
CA PHE A 115 13.16 -14.48 24.67
C PHE A 115 14.12 -13.30 24.49
N ASP A 116 15.39 -13.48 24.83
CA ASP A 116 16.43 -12.45 24.68
C ASP A 116 16.71 -12.13 23.22
N ALA A 117 16.71 -13.15 22.35
CA ALA A 117 16.91 -12.95 20.93
C ALA A 117 15.76 -12.13 20.29
N MET A 118 14.51 -12.42 20.66
CA MET A 118 13.36 -11.59 20.29
C MET A 118 13.49 -10.15 20.82
N ASN A 119 14.02 -9.98 22.02
CA ASN A 119 14.25 -8.65 22.60
C ASN A 119 15.31 -7.86 21.82
N ASN A 120 16.38 -8.51 21.37
CA ASN A 120 17.41 -7.87 20.55
C ASN A 120 16.90 -7.50 19.15
N VAL A 121 16.08 -8.37 18.53
CA VAL A 121 15.36 -8.04 17.29
C VAL A 121 14.44 -6.84 17.51
N SER A 122 13.73 -6.79 18.65
CA SER A 122 12.78 -5.72 18.96
C SER A 122 13.41 -4.31 18.95
N LYS A 123 14.66 -4.23 19.40
CA LYS A 123 15.44 -2.99 19.47
C LYS A 123 16.11 -2.61 18.14
N SER A 124 16.45 -3.61 17.33
CA SER A 124 17.27 -3.42 16.13
C SER A 124 16.45 -3.15 14.86
N TYR A 125 15.18 -3.60 14.82
CA TYR A 125 14.34 -3.55 13.63
C TYR A 125 13.02 -2.83 13.91
N PRO A 126 12.81 -1.59 13.43
CA PRO A 126 11.61 -0.81 13.80
C PRO A 126 10.27 -1.42 13.35
N ALA A 127 10.18 -1.97 12.14
CA ALA A 127 8.91 -2.42 11.59
C ALA A 127 8.50 -3.79 12.13
N ILE A 128 9.45 -4.72 12.25
CA ILE A 128 9.22 -6.06 12.80
C ILE A 128 9.32 -6.06 14.33
N GLY A 129 10.24 -5.29 14.87
CA GLY A 129 10.55 -5.28 16.29
C GLY A 129 9.39 -4.85 17.17
N LYS A 130 8.48 -3.98 16.67
CA LYS A 130 7.24 -3.64 17.39
C LYS A 130 6.35 -4.87 17.68
N TYR A 131 6.38 -5.89 16.83
CA TYR A 131 5.60 -7.12 17.05
C TYR A 131 6.31 -8.06 18.00
N PHE A 132 7.64 -8.18 17.93
CA PHE A 132 8.42 -8.92 18.92
C PHE A 132 8.32 -8.27 20.31
N GLN A 133 8.33 -6.95 20.40
CA GLN A 133 8.08 -6.23 21.64
C GLN A 133 6.69 -6.53 22.21
N GLU A 134 5.66 -6.62 21.35
CA GLU A 134 4.32 -7.00 21.79
C GLU A 134 4.26 -8.44 22.34
N ILE A 135 5.01 -9.38 21.73
CA ILE A 135 5.15 -10.76 22.26
C ILE A 135 5.80 -10.73 23.64
N ILE A 136 6.90 -9.97 23.78
CA ILE A 136 7.66 -9.83 25.03
C ILE A 136 6.78 -9.24 26.13
N ASN A 137 6.12 -8.11 25.86
CA ASN A 137 5.24 -7.43 26.82
C ASN A 137 4.15 -8.36 27.36
N ARG A 138 3.54 -9.19 26.48
CA ARG A 138 2.51 -10.16 26.88
C ARG A 138 3.10 -11.29 27.72
N SER A 139 4.30 -11.75 27.38
CA SER A 139 4.98 -12.77 28.16
C SER A 139 5.39 -12.26 29.54
N GLU A 140 5.84 -11.00 29.65
CA GLU A 140 6.22 -10.37 30.93
C GLU A 140 5.05 -10.25 31.91
N VAL A 141 3.82 -10.05 31.40
CA VAL A 141 2.61 -10.06 32.24
C VAL A 141 2.09 -11.47 32.57
N GLY A 142 2.89 -12.51 32.28
CA GLY A 142 2.63 -13.90 32.68
C GLY A 142 1.94 -14.78 31.63
N LYS A 143 1.83 -14.32 30.38
CA LYS A 143 1.26 -15.13 29.30
C LYS A 143 2.29 -16.14 28.75
N PRO A 144 1.91 -17.38 28.41
CA PRO A 144 2.78 -18.29 27.67
C PRO A 144 3.25 -17.67 26.35
N ILE A 145 4.54 -17.86 26.01
CA ILE A 145 5.15 -17.26 24.82
C ILE A 145 4.46 -17.72 23.53
N ASP A 146 4.07 -18.98 23.45
CA ASP A 146 3.38 -19.55 22.28
C ASP A 146 1.97 -18.94 22.09
N ASP A 147 1.26 -18.68 23.18
CA ASP A 147 -0.01 -17.95 23.14
C ASP A 147 0.19 -16.47 22.76
N ALA A 148 1.24 -15.83 23.28
CA ALA A 148 1.59 -14.45 22.91
C ALA A 148 1.93 -14.34 21.41
N ILE A 149 2.69 -15.29 20.87
CA ILE A 149 2.97 -15.37 19.42
C ILE A 149 1.67 -15.58 18.64
N THR A 150 0.78 -16.47 19.11
CA THR A 150 -0.51 -16.75 18.46
C THR A 150 -1.34 -15.50 18.26
N GLU A 151 -1.47 -14.68 19.29
CA GLU A 151 -2.25 -13.45 19.18
C GLU A 151 -1.56 -12.38 18.32
N VAL A 152 -0.23 -12.31 18.34
CA VAL A 152 0.51 -11.36 17.48
C VAL A 152 0.43 -11.76 16.00
N MET A 153 0.31 -13.06 15.70
CA MET A 153 0.04 -13.55 14.34
C MET A 153 -1.29 -13.03 13.76
N GLU A 154 -2.30 -12.77 14.59
CA GLU A 154 -3.57 -12.18 14.16
C GLU A 154 -3.44 -10.68 13.86
N LEU A 155 -2.51 -10.01 14.53
CA LEU A 155 -2.28 -8.56 14.39
C LEU A 155 -1.41 -8.21 13.18
N THR A 156 -0.47 -9.07 12.79
CA THR A 156 0.41 -8.77 11.66
C THR A 156 -0.35 -8.76 10.33
N PRO A 157 -0.18 -7.70 9.50
CA PRO A 157 -0.70 -7.66 8.15
C PRO A 157 0.14 -8.49 7.14
N SER A 158 1.39 -8.85 7.47
CA SER A 158 2.28 -9.60 6.57
C SER A 158 2.09 -11.11 6.73
N ASP A 159 1.77 -11.78 5.62
CA ASP A 159 1.64 -13.24 5.57
C ASP A 159 2.99 -13.93 5.79
N ASN A 160 4.09 -13.38 5.26
CA ASN A 160 5.42 -13.94 5.45
C ASN A 160 5.88 -13.85 6.90
N PHE A 161 5.58 -12.73 7.57
CA PHE A 161 5.88 -12.61 8.99
C PHE A 161 5.00 -13.55 9.83
N ARG A 162 3.74 -13.74 9.43
CA ARG A 162 2.85 -14.73 10.06
C ARG A 162 3.40 -16.15 9.92
N LYS A 163 3.88 -16.54 8.74
CA LYS A 163 4.54 -17.85 8.53
C LYS A 163 5.77 -18.02 9.43
N LEU A 164 6.61 -16.97 9.53
CA LEU A 164 7.81 -17.00 10.37
C LEU A 164 7.45 -17.19 11.86
N LEU A 165 6.51 -16.41 12.38
CA LEU A 165 6.02 -16.54 13.75
C LEU A 165 5.39 -17.92 14.01
N TRP A 166 4.64 -18.43 13.05
CA TRP A 166 4.03 -19.76 13.15
C TRP A 166 5.09 -20.86 13.29
N GLN A 167 6.19 -20.78 12.54
CA GLN A 167 7.29 -21.75 12.65
C GLN A 167 7.98 -21.67 14.01
N ILE A 168 8.22 -20.47 14.54
CA ILE A 168 8.80 -20.28 15.89
C ILE A 168 7.88 -20.92 16.93
N MET A 169 6.58 -20.60 16.89
CA MET A 169 5.58 -21.15 17.80
C MET A 169 5.49 -22.69 17.69
N ASN A 170 5.51 -23.23 16.47
CA ASN A 170 5.42 -24.67 16.25
C ASN A 170 6.64 -25.41 16.80
N SER A 171 7.85 -24.90 16.57
CA SER A 171 9.08 -25.46 17.15
C SER A 171 9.07 -25.37 18.69
N LEU A 172 8.62 -24.25 19.26
CA LEU A 172 8.45 -24.10 20.71
C LEU A 172 7.52 -25.17 21.30
N ARG A 173 6.35 -25.38 20.69
CA ARG A 173 5.36 -26.37 21.18
C ARG A 173 5.83 -27.81 21.04
N THR A 174 6.59 -28.11 19.99
CA THR A 174 7.06 -29.47 19.72
C THR A 174 8.41 -29.78 20.38
N GLY A 175 9.11 -28.78 20.92
CA GLY A 175 10.49 -28.92 21.40
C GLY A 175 11.50 -29.13 20.27
N ALA A 176 11.12 -28.90 19.01
CA ALA A 176 12.01 -28.99 17.87
C ALA A 176 12.99 -27.79 17.86
N ASP A 177 14.13 -27.97 17.19
CA ASP A 177 15.10 -26.88 17.02
C ASP A 177 14.50 -25.72 16.22
N ILE A 178 14.41 -24.57 16.87
CA ILE A 178 13.86 -23.33 16.29
C ILE A 178 14.79 -22.82 15.19
N SER A 179 16.10 -22.99 15.32
CA SER A 179 17.10 -22.48 14.37
C SER A 179 16.90 -23.15 13.00
N THR A 180 16.81 -24.49 12.99
CA THR A 180 16.56 -25.25 11.76
C THR A 180 15.23 -24.86 11.09
N ALA A 181 14.15 -24.72 11.88
CA ALA A 181 12.84 -24.33 11.34
C ALA A 181 12.85 -22.90 10.79
N LEU A 182 13.51 -21.99 11.50
CA LEU A 182 13.65 -20.58 11.12
C LEU A 182 14.49 -20.43 9.85
N GLU A 183 15.59 -21.17 9.72
CA GLU A 183 16.42 -21.18 8.50
C GLU A 183 15.61 -21.62 7.28
N SER A 184 14.84 -22.70 7.40
CA SER A 184 14.01 -23.23 6.31
C SER A 184 12.98 -22.20 5.81
N ILE A 185 12.25 -21.55 6.73
CA ILE A 185 11.26 -20.54 6.35
C ILE A 185 11.91 -19.27 5.81
N LEU A 186 13.08 -18.86 6.31
CA LEU A 186 13.81 -17.71 5.78
C LEU A 186 14.34 -17.95 4.37
N ASN A 187 14.80 -19.17 4.08
CA ASN A 187 15.21 -19.57 2.74
C ASN A 187 14.02 -19.55 1.77
N GLN A 188 12.85 -20.03 2.21
CA GLN A 188 11.62 -19.93 1.45
C GLN A 188 11.23 -18.46 1.17
N ILE A 189 11.17 -17.62 2.20
CA ILE A 189 10.80 -16.20 2.07
C ILE A 189 11.79 -15.46 1.17
N SER A 190 13.10 -15.69 1.34
CA SER A 190 14.13 -15.10 0.49
C SER A 190 13.97 -15.51 -0.97
N ARG A 191 13.63 -16.78 -1.23
CA ARG A 191 13.37 -17.28 -2.59
C ARG A 191 12.10 -16.66 -3.18
N GLU A 192 11.03 -16.51 -2.39
CA GLU A 192 9.81 -15.81 -2.80
C GLU A 192 10.12 -14.36 -3.21
N GLN A 193 10.89 -13.62 -2.41
CA GLN A 193 11.32 -12.25 -2.72
C GLN A 193 12.17 -12.17 -4.01
N LEU A 194 13.11 -13.10 -4.21
CA LEU A 194 13.91 -13.17 -5.44
C LEU A 194 13.04 -13.45 -6.69
N LEU A 195 12.03 -14.31 -6.55
CA LEU A 195 11.09 -14.59 -7.63
C LEU A 195 10.21 -13.36 -7.94
N GLU A 196 9.77 -12.63 -6.93
CA GLU A 196 9.05 -11.35 -7.11
C GLU A 196 9.90 -10.32 -7.85
N MET A 197 11.17 -10.16 -7.46
CA MET A 197 12.12 -9.27 -8.15
C MET A 197 12.32 -9.69 -9.61
N LYS A 198 12.51 -10.99 -9.87
CA LYS A 198 12.67 -11.53 -11.23
C LYS A 198 11.42 -11.30 -12.07
N ASN A 199 10.24 -11.54 -11.49
CA ASN A 199 8.96 -11.32 -12.16
C ASN A 199 8.70 -9.83 -12.43
N TYR A 200 9.08 -8.95 -11.51
CA TYR A 200 9.05 -7.51 -11.73
C TYR A 200 9.97 -7.10 -12.90
N GLY A 201 11.22 -7.58 -12.92
CA GLY A 201 12.14 -7.34 -14.03
C GLY A 201 11.59 -7.82 -15.37
N LYS A 202 10.96 -9.00 -15.40
CA LYS A 202 10.28 -9.52 -16.61
C LYS A 202 9.13 -8.64 -17.07
N LYS A 203 8.33 -8.08 -16.16
CA LYS A 203 7.22 -7.16 -16.46
C LYS A 203 7.71 -5.79 -16.94
N LEU A 204 8.90 -5.36 -16.50
CA LEU A 204 9.47 -4.08 -16.88
C LEU A 204 9.80 -4.01 -18.38
N ASN A 205 10.28 -5.11 -18.98
CA ASN A 205 10.66 -5.13 -20.39
C ASN A 205 9.53 -4.71 -21.36
N PRO A 206 8.33 -5.32 -21.36
CA PRO A 206 7.23 -4.87 -22.19
C PRO A 206 6.73 -3.46 -21.81
N MET A 207 6.79 -3.06 -20.53
CA MET A 207 6.44 -1.69 -20.13
C MET A 207 7.35 -0.64 -20.78
N VAL A 208 8.67 -0.91 -20.86
CA VAL A 208 9.62 -0.04 -21.55
C VAL A 208 9.33 0.00 -23.05
N MET A 209 8.98 -1.13 -23.67
CA MET A 209 8.59 -1.15 -25.09
C MET A 209 7.35 -0.29 -25.34
N PHE A 210 6.30 -0.41 -24.51
CA PHE A 210 5.12 0.46 -24.63
C PHE A 210 5.45 1.93 -24.41
N TYR A 211 6.33 2.25 -23.46
CA TYR A 211 6.81 3.62 -23.25
C TYR A 211 7.49 4.16 -24.51
N LEU A 212 8.42 3.40 -25.11
CA LEU A 212 9.09 3.82 -26.35
C LEU A 212 8.08 4.01 -27.49
N MET A 213 7.13 3.10 -27.67
CA MET A 213 6.12 3.21 -28.72
C MET A 213 5.19 4.42 -28.51
N ILE A 214 4.53 4.51 -27.35
CA ILE A 214 3.45 5.49 -27.13
C ILE A 214 3.97 6.86 -26.75
N ALA A 215 5.03 6.94 -25.95
CA ALA A 215 5.51 8.21 -25.41
C ALA A 215 6.61 8.87 -26.27
N VAL A 216 7.26 8.10 -27.15
CA VAL A 216 8.38 8.59 -27.99
C VAL A 216 8.07 8.45 -29.48
N ILE A 217 7.83 7.23 -29.96
CA ILE A 217 7.70 6.96 -31.41
C ILE A 217 6.40 7.54 -31.99
N VAL A 218 5.24 7.23 -31.41
CA VAL A 218 3.92 7.69 -31.90
C VAL A 218 3.84 9.22 -31.94
N PRO A 219 4.27 9.97 -30.91
CA PRO A 219 4.24 11.42 -31.00
C PRO A 219 5.23 11.99 -32.00
N SER A 220 6.43 11.41 -32.10
CA SER A 220 7.43 11.82 -33.10
C SER A 220 6.90 11.64 -34.52
N LEU A 221 6.41 10.43 -34.85
CA LEU A 221 5.81 10.13 -36.15
C LEU A 221 4.54 10.94 -36.41
N GLY A 222 3.73 11.18 -35.37
CA GLY A 222 2.53 11.99 -35.46
C GLY A 222 2.86 13.44 -35.84
N VAL A 223 3.88 14.04 -35.24
CA VAL A 223 4.34 15.39 -35.58
C VAL A 223 4.93 15.44 -36.98
N THR A 224 5.75 14.47 -37.39
CA THR A 224 6.30 14.44 -38.74
C THR A 224 5.21 14.27 -39.80
N MET A 225 4.26 13.36 -39.60
CA MET A 225 3.13 13.16 -40.51
C MET A 225 2.22 14.39 -40.56
N LEU A 226 1.93 15.00 -39.42
CA LEU A 226 1.16 16.25 -39.37
C LEU A 226 1.84 17.35 -40.17
N SER A 227 3.17 17.50 -40.02
CA SER A 227 3.97 18.48 -40.75
C SER A 227 3.95 18.23 -42.27
N LEU A 228 4.11 16.97 -42.70
CA LEU A 228 4.05 16.59 -44.11
C LEU A 228 2.66 16.84 -44.73
N LEU A 229 1.59 16.42 -44.05
CA LEU A 229 0.21 16.62 -44.52
C LEU A 229 -0.17 18.10 -44.56
N SER A 230 0.27 18.87 -43.55
CA SER A 230 0.13 20.32 -43.50
C SER A 230 0.74 20.99 -44.73
N SER A 231 1.94 20.54 -45.13
CA SER A 231 2.63 21.03 -46.32
C SER A 231 1.85 20.76 -47.62
N PHE A 232 1.25 19.56 -47.77
CA PHE A 232 0.47 19.21 -48.96
C PHE A 232 -0.91 19.87 -49.05
N ILE A 233 -1.58 20.03 -47.91
CA ILE A 233 -2.95 20.57 -47.85
C ILE A 233 -2.94 22.11 -47.75
N GLY A 234 -1.78 22.72 -47.48
CA GLY A 234 -1.65 24.16 -47.27
C GLY A 234 -2.21 24.64 -45.91
N LEU A 235 -2.37 23.73 -44.95
CA LEU A 235 -2.79 24.06 -43.59
C LEU A 235 -1.60 24.62 -42.83
N ALA A 236 -1.63 25.89 -42.42
CA ALA A 236 -0.59 26.45 -41.57
C ALA A 236 -0.70 25.88 -40.14
N VAL A 237 0.24 25.01 -39.75
CA VAL A 237 0.35 24.55 -38.36
C VAL A 237 0.87 25.72 -37.51
N SER A 238 0.02 26.24 -36.64
CA SER A 238 0.40 27.37 -35.78
C SER A 238 1.41 26.93 -34.72
N PHE A 239 2.31 27.83 -34.31
CA PHE A 239 3.24 27.57 -33.21
C PHE A 239 2.52 27.11 -31.93
N GLY A 240 1.32 27.63 -31.66
CA GLY A 240 0.49 27.22 -30.54
C GLY A 240 0.08 25.74 -30.58
N THR A 241 -0.22 25.19 -31.76
CA THR A 241 -0.56 23.77 -31.90
C THR A 241 0.65 22.85 -31.67
N LEU A 242 1.83 23.23 -32.16
CA LEU A 242 3.07 22.48 -31.89
C LEU A 242 3.43 22.50 -30.41
N LEU A 243 3.27 23.66 -29.77
CA LEU A 243 3.56 23.84 -28.35
C LEU A 243 2.56 23.08 -27.47
N ALA A 244 1.27 23.04 -27.85
CA ALA A 244 0.27 22.22 -27.19
C ALA A 244 0.58 20.71 -27.30
N ILE A 245 1.01 20.24 -28.49
CA ILE A 245 1.44 18.84 -28.68
C ILE A 245 2.67 18.55 -27.82
N ALA A 246 3.68 19.42 -27.81
CA ALA A 246 4.90 19.24 -27.01
C ALA A 246 4.61 19.18 -25.50
N ILE A 247 3.71 20.03 -24.99
CA ILE A 247 3.27 19.96 -23.59
C ILE A 247 2.51 18.67 -23.32
N GLY A 248 1.60 18.27 -24.22
CA GLY A 248 0.84 17.03 -24.09
C GLY A 248 1.73 15.79 -24.02
N THR A 249 2.74 15.71 -24.88
CA THR A 249 3.71 14.60 -24.89
C THR A 249 4.59 14.59 -23.65
N ALA A 250 5.04 15.76 -23.18
CA ALA A 250 5.79 15.88 -21.94
C ALA A 250 4.96 15.40 -20.72
N LEU A 251 3.66 15.73 -20.68
CA LEU A 251 2.76 15.24 -19.63
C LEU A 251 2.58 13.71 -19.68
N ILE A 252 2.39 13.14 -20.87
CA ILE A 252 2.29 11.69 -21.05
C ILE A 252 3.57 11.01 -20.57
N GLN A 253 4.74 11.53 -20.95
CA GLN A 253 6.04 11.00 -20.52
C GLN A 253 6.20 11.06 -18.99
N LEU A 254 5.80 12.17 -18.36
CA LEU A 254 5.85 12.32 -16.90
C LEU A 254 4.95 11.29 -16.20
N VAL A 255 3.70 11.13 -16.68
CA VAL A 255 2.76 10.14 -16.13
C VAL A 255 3.34 8.72 -16.21
N PHE A 256 3.94 8.36 -17.36
CA PHE A 256 4.58 7.05 -17.53
C PHE A 256 5.76 6.85 -16.56
N LEU A 257 6.64 7.84 -16.40
CA LEU A 257 7.79 7.74 -15.51
C LEU A 257 7.35 7.53 -14.05
N VAL A 258 6.37 8.30 -13.59
CA VAL A 258 5.80 8.16 -12.25
C VAL A 258 5.18 6.78 -12.04
N SER A 259 4.42 6.27 -13.03
CA SER A 259 3.79 4.95 -12.97
C SER A 259 4.81 3.81 -12.84
N ILE A 260 5.90 3.87 -13.60
CA ILE A 260 7.00 2.88 -13.51
C ILE A 260 7.67 2.95 -12.14
N LYS A 261 7.93 4.16 -11.62
CA LYS A 261 8.56 4.34 -10.30
C LYS A 261 7.71 3.76 -9.17
N GLN A 262 6.39 3.89 -9.25
CA GLN A 262 5.46 3.34 -8.24
C GLN A 262 5.30 1.81 -8.32
N SER A 263 5.57 1.21 -9.48
CA SER A 263 5.46 -0.23 -9.69
C SER A 263 6.62 -1.02 -9.08
N ARG A 264 7.70 -0.36 -8.63
CA ARG A 264 8.86 -1.01 -8.01
C ARG A 264 8.45 -1.80 -6.75
N PRO A 265 8.82 -3.10 -6.64
CA PRO A 265 8.55 -3.90 -5.46
C PRO A 265 9.35 -3.35 -4.28
N GLY A 266 8.76 -3.41 -3.09
CA GLY A 266 9.34 -2.86 -1.85
C GLY A 266 10.39 -3.79 -1.24
N VAL A 267 11.37 -4.24 -2.03
CA VAL A 267 12.45 -5.10 -1.53
C VAL A 267 13.57 -4.20 -1.02
N GLY A 268 14.02 -4.45 0.21
CA GLY A 268 15.12 -3.70 0.79
C GLY A 268 16.43 -4.04 0.10
N THR A 269 17.05 -3.03 -0.50
CA THR A 269 18.52 -2.97 -0.60
C THR A 269 19.08 -2.60 0.75
#